data_AF-A0A7G9XZT8-F1
#
_entry.id   AF-A0A7G9XZT8-F1
#
_cell.length_a   1.000
_cell.length_b   1.000
_cell.length_c   1.000
_cell.angle_alpha   90.00
_cell.angle_beta   90.00
_cell.angle_gamma   90.00
#
_symmetry.space_group_name_H-M   'P 1'
#
loop_
_entity.id
_entity.type
_entity.pdbx_description
1 polymer ?
#
loop_
_entity_poly.entity_id
_entity_poly.type
_entity_poly.pdbx_seq_one_letter_code
_entity_poly.pdbx_strand_id
1 'polypeptide(L)'
;MGMFDTVQLDRAYTCPGCQGTIHSVQVKAFENQLETFRTKDCTGHAEEVRIIKEELFCDRCREDIGKSIYIVEGRGILLGITDSLEEAQRLLNDLNQEKLVLWYHDLYHRYIAERREKHSYQRFLEDLGEWYGERLYEYVETDSTTKVRFIWNSRHLMGTLSPVESIERFMTYKKMIKVLDELREEGYEILDIYYAEEIDSGEDEWSVDVYQDEVNERCHLNWTWTVMSRKQLAVDREEESDLPEWVIVVEEPFSDAVVCKAIERWLLGRGYDIGVRMVPFEEAGGSGLIRKLMEMDIESEMEQGVSIEDMEKELEEAEGRRLSDFIERVADKRKVFYYEGFYGSLVPDVESDRLLGRIEGIAQDIVYEGKTVRVCEQRFREAVFEYKKG
;
A
#
# COMPACT_ATOMS: atom_id res chain seq x y z
N MET A 1 -26.85 -20.52 8.81
CA MET A 1 -26.84 -20.08 7.40
C MET A 1 -25.78 -20.90 6.70
N GLY A 2 -26.13 -21.62 5.62
CA GLY A 2 -25.15 -22.38 4.86
C GLY A 2 -24.39 -21.47 3.90
N MET A 3 -23.14 -21.79 3.60
CA MET A 3 -22.41 -21.16 2.50
C MET A 3 -22.93 -21.76 1.20
N PHE A 4 -23.28 -20.92 0.22
CA PHE A 4 -23.80 -21.33 -1.08
C PHE A 4 -23.04 -20.62 -2.18
N ASP A 5 -22.73 -21.36 -3.24
CA ASP A 5 -22.20 -20.75 -4.46
C ASP A 5 -23.34 -20.14 -5.27
N THR A 6 -23.02 -19.18 -6.13
CA THR A 6 -24.00 -18.47 -6.96
C THR A 6 -23.75 -18.80 -8.42
N VAL A 7 -24.78 -19.22 -9.15
CA VAL A 7 -24.72 -19.40 -10.60
C VAL A 7 -25.48 -18.26 -11.26
N GLN A 8 -24.81 -17.52 -12.14
CA GLN A 8 -25.40 -16.52 -13.01
C GLN A 8 -26.17 -17.22 -14.14
N LEU A 9 -27.43 -16.83 -14.33
CA LEU A 9 -28.30 -17.41 -15.34
C LEU A 9 -28.01 -16.78 -16.70
N ASP A 10 -27.88 -17.61 -17.74
CA ASP A 10 -27.66 -17.15 -19.14
C ASP A 10 -28.78 -16.23 -19.65
N ARG A 11 -29.96 -16.33 -19.03
CA ARG A 11 -31.12 -15.48 -19.28
C ARG A 11 -31.82 -15.13 -17.97
N ALA A 12 -32.44 -13.96 -17.94
CA ALA A 12 -33.26 -13.55 -16.83
C ALA A 12 -34.59 -14.33 -16.81
N TYR A 13 -35.03 -14.73 -15.62
CA TYR A 13 -36.34 -15.33 -15.39
C TYR A 13 -37.26 -14.32 -14.72
N THR A 14 -38.54 -14.34 -15.05
CA THR A 14 -39.52 -13.43 -14.46
C THR A 14 -40.30 -14.14 -13.36
N CYS A 15 -40.35 -13.53 -12.17
CA CYS A 15 -41.20 -14.00 -11.09
C CYS A 15 -42.68 -13.75 -11.44
N PRO A 16 -43.55 -14.79 -11.41
CA PRO A 16 -44.96 -14.64 -11.73
C PRO A 16 -45.70 -13.74 -10.73
N GLY A 17 -45.27 -13.71 -9.47
CA GLY A 17 -45.89 -12.93 -8.40
C GLY A 17 -45.62 -11.42 -8.49
N CYS A 18 -44.34 -11.02 -8.57
CA CYS A 18 -43.95 -9.60 -8.54
C CYS A 18 -43.43 -9.03 -9.87
N GLN A 19 -43.36 -9.84 -10.93
CA GLN A 19 -42.75 -9.49 -12.22
C GLN A 19 -41.27 -9.07 -12.14
N GLY A 20 -40.61 -9.31 -11.00
CA GLY A 20 -39.19 -9.07 -10.82
C GLY A 20 -38.34 -10.04 -11.64
N THR A 21 -37.16 -9.59 -12.05
CA THR A 21 -36.18 -10.42 -12.77
C THR A 21 -35.26 -11.16 -11.81
N ILE A 22 -35.01 -12.43 -12.12
CA ILE A 22 -34.09 -13.33 -11.41
C ILE A 22 -32.92 -13.59 -12.35
N HIS A 23 -31.71 -13.21 -11.92
CA HIS A 23 -30.49 -13.30 -12.71
C HIS A 23 -29.51 -14.35 -12.20
N SER A 24 -29.75 -14.92 -11.03
CA SER A 24 -28.87 -15.88 -10.39
C SER A 24 -29.63 -16.85 -9.51
N VAL A 25 -29.02 -17.99 -9.23
CA VAL A 25 -29.51 -18.99 -8.28
C VAL A 25 -28.38 -19.38 -7.32
N GLN A 26 -28.72 -19.66 -6.07
CA GLN A 26 -27.78 -20.22 -5.11
C GLN A 26 -27.79 -21.75 -5.18
N VAL A 27 -26.62 -22.36 -5.25
CA VAL A 27 -26.42 -23.81 -5.38
C VAL A 27 -25.61 -24.35 -4.21
N LYS A 28 -26.04 -25.51 -3.73
CA LYS A 28 -25.35 -26.29 -2.68
C LYS A 28 -24.46 -27.41 -3.22
N ALA A 29 -24.65 -27.73 -4.50
CA ALA A 29 -24.07 -28.91 -5.12
C ALA A 29 -22.57 -28.77 -5.42
N PHE A 30 -22.02 -27.57 -5.33
CA PHE A 30 -20.61 -27.26 -5.52
C PHE A 30 -19.85 -27.29 -4.19
N GLU A 31 -18.61 -26.80 -4.18
CA GLU A 31 -17.74 -26.80 -3.00
C GLU A 31 -18.17 -25.81 -1.91
N ASN A 32 -19.15 -24.94 -2.18
CA ASN A 32 -19.73 -23.97 -1.24
C ASN A 32 -18.72 -22.94 -0.74
N GLN A 33 -17.97 -22.35 -1.66
CA GLN A 33 -16.91 -21.37 -1.40
C GLN A 33 -17.38 -19.91 -1.54
N LEU A 34 -18.69 -19.68 -1.67
CA LEU A 34 -19.28 -18.37 -1.94
C LEU A 34 -18.80 -17.77 -3.28
N GLU A 35 -18.50 -18.63 -4.25
CA GLU A 35 -18.04 -18.24 -5.57
C GLU A 35 -19.23 -17.92 -6.48
N THR A 36 -18.99 -17.10 -7.50
CA THR A 36 -19.98 -16.81 -8.54
C THR A 36 -19.52 -17.42 -9.86
N PHE A 37 -20.31 -18.34 -10.40
CA PHE A 37 -20.02 -19.06 -11.63
C PHE A 37 -20.92 -18.59 -12.78
N ARG A 38 -20.36 -18.64 -13.99
CA ARG A 38 -21.01 -18.41 -15.27
C ARG A 38 -20.80 -19.61 -16.18
N THR A 39 -21.63 -19.71 -17.22
CA THR A 39 -21.44 -20.71 -18.26
C THR A 39 -20.03 -20.61 -18.87
N LYS A 40 -19.37 -21.76 -18.94
CA LYS A 40 -17.95 -22.01 -19.28
C LYS A 40 -16.94 -21.79 -18.16
N ASP A 41 -17.36 -21.53 -16.94
CA ASP A 41 -16.44 -21.53 -15.79
C ASP A 41 -16.14 -22.97 -15.34
N CYS A 42 -14.97 -23.16 -14.76
CA CYS A 42 -14.59 -24.40 -14.10
C CYS A 42 -15.19 -24.41 -12.69
N THR A 43 -16.03 -25.39 -12.39
CA THR A 43 -16.73 -25.58 -11.11
C THR A 43 -16.13 -26.69 -10.25
N GLY A 44 -15.25 -27.54 -10.82
CA GLY A 44 -14.71 -28.70 -10.10
C GLY A 44 -13.71 -29.52 -10.90
N HIS A 45 -13.60 -30.81 -10.56
CA HIS A 45 -12.65 -31.73 -11.19
C HIS A 45 -13.12 -32.31 -12.54
N ALA A 46 -12.16 -32.74 -13.37
CA ALA A 46 -12.40 -33.32 -14.71
C ALA A 46 -13.34 -34.53 -14.75
N GLU A 47 -13.52 -35.19 -13.61
CA GLU A 47 -14.35 -36.39 -13.47
C GLU A 47 -15.81 -36.05 -13.12
N GLU A 48 -16.10 -34.80 -12.73
CA GLU A 48 -17.42 -34.39 -12.31
C GLU A 48 -18.34 -34.17 -13.52
N VAL A 49 -19.34 -35.05 -13.65
CA VAL A 49 -20.42 -34.92 -14.63
C VAL A 49 -21.74 -35.04 -13.88
N ARG A 50 -22.55 -33.98 -13.86
CA ARG A 50 -23.83 -33.97 -13.16
C ARG A 50 -24.82 -32.98 -13.78
N ILE A 51 -26.11 -33.29 -13.59
CA ILE A 51 -27.20 -32.34 -13.82
C ILE A 51 -27.76 -32.00 -12.44
N ILE A 52 -27.73 -30.72 -12.07
CA ILE A 52 -28.24 -30.22 -10.80
C ILE A 52 -29.59 -29.56 -11.07
N LYS A 53 -30.62 -30.01 -10.36
CA LYS A 53 -31.95 -29.38 -10.41
C LYS A 53 -32.04 -28.37 -9.27
N GLU A 54 -32.31 -27.11 -9.59
CA GLU A 54 -32.58 -26.07 -8.61
C GLU A 54 -33.93 -25.40 -8.87
N GLU A 55 -34.60 -24.99 -7.79
CA GLU A 55 -35.81 -24.19 -7.87
C GLU A 55 -35.48 -22.71 -7.84
N LEU A 56 -36.12 -21.93 -8.69
CA LEU A 56 -35.90 -20.49 -8.75
C LEU A 56 -36.57 -19.82 -7.54
N PHE A 57 -35.77 -19.07 -6.79
CA PHE A 57 -36.22 -18.27 -5.66
C PHE A 57 -36.33 -16.80 -6.05
N CYS A 58 -37.38 -16.11 -5.61
CA CYS A 58 -37.54 -14.68 -5.84
C CYS A 58 -37.25 -13.88 -4.57
N ASP A 59 -36.18 -13.08 -4.57
CA ASP A 59 -35.78 -12.26 -3.41
C ASP A 59 -36.85 -11.25 -2.96
N ARG A 60 -37.66 -10.75 -3.92
CA ARG A 60 -38.73 -9.78 -3.63
C ARG A 60 -39.93 -10.44 -2.94
N CYS A 61 -40.34 -11.62 -3.40
CA CYS A 61 -41.46 -12.35 -2.80
C CYS A 61 -41.03 -13.20 -1.60
N ARG A 62 -39.72 -13.49 -1.49
CA ARG A 62 -39.12 -14.41 -0.51
C ARG A 62 -39.70 -15.82 -0.55
N GLU A 63 -40.02 -16.29 -1.75
CA GLU A 63 -40.60 -17.61 -1.99
C GLU A 63 -40.07 -18.23 -3.29
N ASP A 64 -40.12 -19.55 -3.37
CA ASP A 64 -39.85 -20.32 -4.58
C ASP A 64 -40.98 -20.10 -5.59
N ILE A 65 -40.64 -19.83 -6.85
CA ILE A 65 -41.64 -19.52 -7.89
C ILE A 65 -42.23 -20.77 -8.56
N GLY A 66 -41.90 -21.97 -8.06
CA GLY A 66 -42.35 -23.26 -8.61
C GLY A 66 -41.80 -23.58 -10.00
N LYS A 67 -40.80 -22.83 -10.49
CA LYS A 67 -40.08 -23.11 -11.73
C LYS A 67 -38.70 -23.66 -11.38
N SER A 68 -38.38 -24.84 -11.90
CA SER A 68 -37.04 -25.40 -11.78
C SER A 68 -36.20 -25.12 -13.01
N ILE A 69 -34.89 -25.03 -12.79
CA ILE A 69 -33.86 -25.01 -13.83
C ILE A 69 -32.91 -26.18 -13.63
N TYR A 70 -32.22 -26.56 -14.70
CA TYR A 70 -31.26 -27.65 -14.72
C TYR A 70 -29.90 -27.11 -15.13
N ILE A 71 -28.98 -27.12 -14.18
CA ILE A 71 -27.60 -26.68 -14.32
C ILE A 71 -26.78 -27.88 -14.74
N VAL A 72 -26.08 -27.76 -15.87
CA VAL A 72 -25.36 -28.88 -16.48
C VAL A 72 -23.88 -28.70 -16.27
N GLU A 73 -23.27 -29.66 -15.58
CA GLU A 73 -21.83 -29.72 -15.38
C GLU A 73 -21.26 -30.95 -16.08
N GLY A 74 -20.21 -30.73 -16.86
CA GLY A 74 -19.51 -31.79 -17.56
C GLY A 74 -18.01 -31.60 -17.47
N ARG A 75 -17.34 -32.60 -16.88
CA ARG A 75 -15.92 -32.60 -16.57
C ARG A 75 -15.49 -31.38 -15.74
N GLY A 76 -16.28 -31.03 -14.73
CA GLY A 76 -15.99 -29.89 -13.87
C GLY A 76 -16.16 -28.53 -14.54
N ILE A 77 -16.82 -28.44 -15.70
CA ILE A 77 -17.15 -27.20 -16.39
C ILE A 77 -18.65 -26.97 -16.33
N LEU A 78 -19.08 -25.76 -16.01
CA LEU A 78 -20.47 -25.33 -16.13
C LEU A 78 -20.83 -25.15 -17.62
N LEU A 79 -21.52 -26.11 -18.21
CA LEU A 79 -21.79 -26.16 -19.65
C LEU A 79 -22.98 -25.30 -20.08
N GLY A 80 -23.95 -25.13 -19.19
CA GLY A 80 -25.11 -24.29 -19.42
C GLY A 80 -26.26 -24.59 -18.48
N ILE A 81 -27.35 -23.82 -18.66
CA ILE A 81 -28.53 -23.86 -17.81
C ILE A 81 -29.76 -24.01 -18.71
N THR A 82 -30.61 -24.99 -18.40
CA THR A 82 -31.78 -25.35 -19.23
C THR A 82 -33.07 -25.40 -18.40
N ASP A 83 -34.23 -25.36 -19.08
CA ASP A 83 -35.54 -25.38 -18.41
C ASP A 83 -36.08 -26.79 -18.20
N SER A 84 -35.49 -27.80 -18.84
CA SER A 84 -35.98 -29.18 -18.81
C SER A 84 -34.83 -30.18 -18.67
N LEU A 85 -35.12 -31.31 -18.03
CA LEU A 85 -34.16 -32.39 -17.89
C LEU A 85 -33.77 -32.98 -19.25
N GLU A 86 -34.68 -33.02 -20.22
CA GLU A 86 -34.39 -33.54 -21.56
C GLU A 86 -33.43 -32.63 -22.35
N GLU A 87 -33.52 -31.31 -22.18
CA GLU A 87 -32.54 -30.37 -22.74
C GLU A 87 -31.18 -30.52 -22.05
N ALA A 88 -31.15 -30.64 -20.73
CA ALA A 88 -29.93 -30.86 -19.98
C ALA A 88 -29.19 -32.14 -20.41
N GLN A 89 -29.93 -33.24 -20.57
CA GLN A 89 -29.38 -34.52 -21.04
C GLN A 89 -28.89 -34.44 -22.48
N ARG A 90 -29.62 -33.76 -23.38
CA ARG A 90 -29.16 -33.52 -24.75
C ARG A 90 -27.87 -32.71 -24.76
N LEU A 91 -27.78 -31.65 -23.96
CA LEU A 91 -26.57 -30.83 -23.84
C LEU A 91 -25.36 -31.68 -23.42
N LEU A 92 -25.52 -32.60 -22.47
CA LEU A 92 -24.44 -33.53 -22.08
C LEU A 92 -24.05 -34.50 -23.19
N ASN A 93 -25.02 -35.05 -23.90
CA ASN A 93 -24.78 -36.10 -24.91
C ASN A 93 -24.21 -35.55 -26.23
N ASP A 94 -24.57 -34.32 -26.60
CA ASP A 94 -24.16 -33.69 -27.86
C ASP A 94 -22.73 -33.09 -27.79
N LEU A 95 -22.07 -33.18 -26.63
CA LEU A 95 -20.75 -32.60 -26.43
C LEU A 95 -19.66 -33.41 -27.13
N ASN A 96 -18.87 -32.68 -27.91
CA ASN A 96 -17.60 -33.19 -28.41
C ASN A 96 -16.60 -33.31 -27.23
N GLN A 97 -16.30 -34.54 -26.84
CA GLN A 97 -15.41 -34.83 -25.71
C GLN A 97 -13.98 -34.31 -25.92
N GLU A 98 -13.47 -34.30 -27.15
CA GLU A 98 -12.12 -33.79 -27.45
C GLU A 98 -12.04 -32.28 -27.20
N LYS A 99 -13.06 -31.53 -27.64
CA LYS A 99 -13.15 -30.09 -27.38
C LYS A 99 -13.27 -29.78 -25.90
N LEU A 100 -14.03 -30.59 -25.16
CA LEU A 100 -14.16 -30.44 -23.70
C LEU A 100 -12.84 -30.67 -22.97
N VAL A 101 -12.03 -31.64 -23.39
CA VAL A 101 -10.71 -31.88 -22.80
C VAL A 101 -9.81 -30.66 -22.97
N LEU A 102 -9.78 -30.07 -24.17
CA LEU A 102 -9.00 -28.86 -24.44
C LEU A 102 -9.49 -27.67 -23.62
N TRP A 103 -10.82 -27.46 -23.56
CA TRP A 103 -11.39 -26.41 -22.72
C TRP A 103 -11.08 -26.62 -21.25
N TYR A 104 -11.20 -27.85 -20.75
CA TYR A 104 -10.87 -28.18 -19.37
C TYR A 104 -9.42 -27.86 -19.08
N HIS A 105 -8.48 -28.22 -19.94
CA HIS A 105 -7.07 -27.90 -19.72
C HIS A 105 -6.85 -26.39 -19.49
N ASP A 106 -7.36 -25.54 -20.39
CA ASP A 106 -7.14 -24.10 -20.32
C ASP A 106 -7.95 -23.40 -19.20
N LEU A 107 -9.17 -23.87 -18.94
CA LEU A 107 -10.02 -23.35 -17.87
C LEU A 107 -9.55 -23.82 -16.50
N TYR A 108 -9.09 -25.05 -16.39
CA TYR A 108 -8.61 -25.62 -15.14
C TYR A 108 -7.29 -24.98 -14.71
N HIS A 109 -6.37 -24.68 -15.65
CA HIS A 109 -5.15 -23.93 -15.31
C HIS A 109 -5.49 -22.55 -14.74
N ARG A 110 -6.44 -21.83 -15.35
CA ARG A 110 -6.93 -20.55 -14.83
C ARG A 110 -7.58 -20.70 -13.46
N TYR A 111 -8.49 -21.67 -13.31
CA TYR A 111 -9.14 -21.96 -12.04
C TYR A 111 -8.13 -22.31 -10.93
N ILE A 112 -7.12 -23.12 -11.21
CA ILE A 112 -6.08 -23.46 -10.24
C ILE A 112 -5.20 -22.25 -9.92
N ALA A 113 -4.88 -21.40 -10.90
CA ALA A 113 -4.14 -20.16 -10.66
C ALA A 113 -4.94 -19.22 -9.73
N GLU A 114 -6.22 -18.98 -10.02
CA GLU A 114 -7.11 -18.18 -9.19
C GLU A 114 -7.26 -18.76 -7.78
N ARG A 115 -7.43 -20.08 -7.65
CA ARG A 115 -7.50 -20.78 -6.36
C ARG A 115 -6.21 -20.63 -5.57
N ARG A 116 -5.05 -20.83 -6.19
CA ARG A 116 -3.74 -20.63 -5.53
C ARG A 116 -3.58 -19.20 -5.07
N GLU A 117 -4.00 -18.24 -5.89
CA GLU A 117 -3.96 -16.83 -5.55
C GLU A 117 -4.86 -16.51 -4.34
N LYS A 118 -6.16 -16.88 -4.39
CA LYS A 118 -7.08 -16.71 -3.25
C LYS A 118 -6.56 -17.37 -1.98
N HIS A 119 -6.07 -18.59 -2.09
CA HIS A 119 -5.49 -19.34 -0.97
C HIS A 119 -4.26 -18.63 -0.39
N SER A 120 -3.45 -17.98 -1.23
CA SER A 120 -2.31 -17.18 -0.74
C SER A 120 -2.76 -15.98 0.09
N TYR A 121 -3.81 -15.27 -0.32
CA TYR A 121 -4.38 -14.17 0.46
C TYR A 121 -5.02 -14.65 1.76
N GLN A 122 -5.81 -15.73 1.69
CA GLN A 122 -6.45 -16.29 2.88
C GLN A 122 -5.41 -16.71 3.91
N ARG A 123 -4.38 -17.47 3.48
CA ARG A 123 -3.29 -17.89 4.35
C ARG A 123 -2.54 -16.69 4.94
N PHE A 124 -2.30 -15.65 4.15
CA PHE A 124 -1.67 -14.43 4.66
C PHE A 124 -2.53 -13.76 5.74
N LEU A 125 -3.85 -13.68 5.57
CA LEU A 125 -4.74 -13.12 6.58
C LEU A 125 -4.82 -13.98 7.85
N GLU A 126 -4.74 -15.30 7.72
CA GLU A 126 -4.62 -16.23 8.85
C GLU A 126 -3.30 -15.98 9.61
N ASP A 127 -2.16 -15.94 8.89
CA ASP A 127 -0.85 -15.63 9.45
C ASP A 127 -0.81 -14.25 10.13
N LEU A 128 -1.43 -13.23 9.51
CA LEU A 128 -1.56 -11.88 10.06
C LEU A 128 -2.37 -11.86 11.36
N GLY A 129 -3.48 -12.59 11.37
CA GLY A 129 -4.34 -12.76 12.54
C GLY A 129 -3.63 -13.47 13.69
N GLU A 130 -2.84 -14.50 13.39
CA GLU A 130 -2.02 -15.21 14.37
C GLU A 130 -0.90 -14.29 14.91
N TRP A 131 -0.15 -13.64 14.03
CA TRP A 131 0.98 -12.79 14.39
C TRP A 131 0.61 -11.63 15.32
N TYR A 132 -0.41 -10.85 14.95
CA TYR A 132 -0.83 -9.68 15.72
C TYR A 132 -1.86 -10.01 16.80
N GLY A 133 -2.75 -10.98 16.55
CA GLY A 133 -3.76 -11.39 17.51
C GLY A 133 -3.18 -12.13 18.71
N GLU A 134 -2.19 -13.00 18.50
CA GLU A 134 -1.47 -13.69 19.58
C GLU A 134 -0.23 -12.94 20.07
N ARG A 135 0.06 -11.75 19.52
CA ARG A 135 1.22 -10.90 19.85
C ARG A 135 2.55 -11.64 19.70
N LEU A 136 2.69 -12.46 18.66
CA LEU A 136 3.88 -13.27 18.43
C LEU A 136 5.15 -12.43 18.21
N TYR A 137 5.00 -11.21 17.69
CA TYR A 137 6.09 -10.23 17.55
C TYR A 137 6.78 -9.87 18.88
N GLU A 138 6.13 -10.07 20.03
CA GLU A 138 6.73 -9.79 21.35
C GLU A 138 7.62 -10.93 21.87
N TYR A 139 7.53 -12.11 21.28
CA TYR A 139 8.22 -13.31 21.73
C TYR A 139 9.44 -13.68 20.87
N VAL A 140 9.73 -12.90 19.82
CA VAL A 140 10.80 -13.20 18.84
C VAL A 140 12.18 -13.21 19.50
N GLU A 141 12.40 -12.43 20.56
CA GLU A 141 13.68 -12.36 21.30
C GLU A 141 13.99 -13.60 22.19
N THR A 142 13.03 -14.51 22.43
CA THR A 142 13.19 -15.61 23.41
C THR A 142 12.96 -16.99 22.80
N ASP A 143 13.99 -17.60 22.20
CA ASP A 143 14.09 -19.03 21.80
C ASP A 143 12.77 -19.68 21.28
N SER A 144 11.96 -18.89 20.58
CA SER A 144 10.58 -19.20 20.17
C SER A 144 10.51 -19.56 18.69
N THR A 145 11.65 -19.97 18.12
CA THR A 145 11.81 -20.44 16.74
C THR A 145 10.83 -21.56 16.37
N THR A 146 10.25 -22.25 17.37
CA THR A 146 9.28 -23.33 17.13
C THR A 146 7.88 -22.83 16.75
N LYS A 147 7.44 -21.65 17.20
CA LYS A 147 6.11 -21.10 16.85
C LYS A 147 6.12 -20.35 15.53
N VAL A 148 7.15 -19.54 15.27
CA VAL A 148 7.27 -18.75 14.03
C VAL A 148 7.45 -19.63 12.79
N ARG A 149 7.95 -20.87 12.94
CA ARG A 149 8.11 -21.84 11.83
C ARG A 149 6.82 -22.21 11.11
N PHE A 150 5.65 -22.01 11.72
CA PHE A 150 4.37 -22.33 11.10
C PHE A 150 3.75 -21.14 10.35
N ILE A 151 4.36 -19.96 10.47
CA ILE A 151 3.93 -18.73 9.79
C ILE A 151 4.63 -18.67 8.43
N TRP A 152 3.85 -18.97 7.39
CA TRP A 152 4.37 -19.09 6.04
C TRP A 152 4.82 -17.74 5.47
N ASN A 153 4.12 -16.67 5.84
CA ASN A 153 4.36 -15.31 5.37
C ASN A 153 5.18 -14.47 6.37
N SER A 154 5.97 -15.11 7.25
CA SER A 154 6.72 -14.42 8.31
C SER A 154 7.61 -13.28 7.78
N ARG A 155 8.16 -13.41 6.57
CA ARG A 155 8.96 -12.35 5.91
C ARG A 155 8.20 -11.05 5.62
N HIS A 156 6.87 -11.10 5.52
CA HIS A 156 6.04 -9.92 5.33
C HIS A 156 5.56 -9.33 6.66
N LEU A 157 5.80 -10.03 7.77
CA LEU A 157 5.29 -9.70 9.12
C LEU A 157 6.42 -9.23 10.05
N MET A 158 7.59 -9.85 9.97
CA MET A 158 8.78 -9.49 10.73
C MET A 158 9.25 -8.07 10.37
N GLY A 159 9.77 -7.34 11.36
CA GLY A 159 10.18 -5.94 11.21
C GLY A 159 9.06 -4.90 11.04
N THR A 160 7.79 -5.30 10.89
CA THR A 160 6.71 -4.33 10.66
C THR A 160 6.09 -3.81 11.96
N LEU A 161 5.78 -2.51 11.98
CA LEU A 161 5.21 -1.83 13.15
C LEU A 161 3.70 -2.04 13.29
N SER A 162 3.02 -2.42 12.20
CA SER A 162 1.56 -2.55 12.19
C SER A 162 1.05 -3.55 11.16
N PRO A 163 -0.17 -4.10 11.36
CA PRO A 163 -0.82 -4.97 10.37
C PRO A 163 -1.00 -4.30 9.00
N VAL A 164 -1.16 -2.97 8.97
CA VAL A 164 -1.30 -2.21 7.72
C VAL A 164 -0.01 -2.27 6.91
N GLU A 165 1.13 -2.04 7.56
CA GLU A 165 2.44 -2.15 6.92
C GLU A 165 2.71 -3.58 6.42
N SER A 166 2.35 -4.61 7.20
CA SER A 166 2.42 -6.01 6.76
C SER A 166 1.59 -6.28 5.50
N ILE A 167 0.35 -5.76 5.45
CA ILE A 167 -0.52 -5.88 4.27
C ILE A 167 0.12 -5.17 3.08
N GLU A 168 0.61 -3.95 3.27
CA GLU A 168 1.31 -3.21 2.21
C GLU A 168 2.51 -3.99 1.69
N ARG A 169 3.32 -4.58 2.59
CA ARG A 169 4.48 -5.38 2.18
C ARG A 169 4.08 -6.58 1.35
N PHE A 170 3.09 -7.35 1.81
CA PHE A 170 2.59 -8.51 1.08
C PHE A 170 2.00 -8.13 -0.28
N MET A 171 1.18 -7.08 -0.32
CA MET A 171 0.54 -6.62 -1.56
C MET A 171 1.56 -6.10 -2.57
N THR A 172 2.57 -5.35 -2.12
CA THR A 172 3.68 -4.88 -2.98
C THR A 172 4.42 -6.06 -3.58
N TYR A 173 4.81 -7.03 -2.75
CA TYR A 173 5.47 -8.25 -3.23
C TYR A 173 4.61 -9.00 -4.27
N LYS A 174 3.32 -9.23 -3.99
CA LYS A 174 2.40 -9.90 -4.92
C LYS A 174 2.28 -9.18 -6.25
N LYS A 175 2.19 -7.85 -6.24
CA LYS A 175 2.14 -7.04 -7.46
C LYS A 175 3.45 -7.14 -8.25
N MET A 176 4.60 -7.02 -7.59
CA MET A 176 5.91 -7.15 -8.23
C MET A 176 6.06 -8.51 -8.92
N ILE A 177 5.73 -9.60 -8.22
CA ILE A 177 5.78 -10.96 -8.79
C ILE A 177 4.87 -11.08 -10.01
N LYS A 178 3.64 -10.56 -9.93
CA LYS A 178 2.71 -10.57 -11.06
C LYS A 178 3.28 -9.82 -12.27
N VAL A 179 3.87 -8.64 -12.06
CA VAL A 179 4.47 -7.87 -13.16
C VAL A 179 5.69 -8.59 -13.74
N LEU A 180 6.53 -9.23 -12.91
CA LEU A 180 7.64 -10.03 -13.41
C LEU A 180 7.17 -11.25 -14.23
N ASP A 181 6.07 -11.89 -13.85
CA ASP A 181 5.44 -12.94 -14.64
C ASP A 181 4.95 -12.40 -16.00
N GLU A 182 4.31 -11.22 -16.02
CA GLU A 182 3.87 -10.54 -17.25
C GLU A 182 5.06 -10.18 -18.16
N LEU A 183 6.13 -9.61 -17.62
CA LEU A 183 7.34 -9.28 -18.38
C LEU A 183 7.99 -10.54 -18.97
N ARG A 184 8.02 -11.65 -18.22
CA ARG A 184 8.50 -12.93 -18.75
C ARG A 184 7.63 -13.44 -19.90
N GLU A 185 6.30 -13.33 -19.78
CA GLU A 185 5.36 -13.72 -20.84
C GLU A 185 5.48 -12.83 -22.09
N GLU A 186 5.81 -11.55 -21.90
CA GLU A 186 6.11 -10.59 -22.97
C GLU A 186 7.48 -10.85 -23.64
N GLY A 187 8.30 -11.75 -23.09
CA GLY A 187 9.58 -12.17 -23.66
C GLY A 187 10.76 -11.27 -23.28
N TYR A 188 10.69 -10.57 -22.15
CA TYR A 188 11.82 -9.81 -21.64
C TYR A 188 12.97 -10.75 -21.22
N GLU A 189 14.11 -10.60 -21.88
CA GLU A 189 15.34 -11.36 -21.57
C GLU A 189 16.31 -10.57 -20.69
N ILE A 190 16.22 -9.24 -20.68
CA ILE A 190 17.09 -8.34 -19.91
C ILE A 190 16.24 -7.22 -19.29
N LEU A 191 16.50 -6.90 -18.01
CA LEU A 191 15.98 -5.71 -17.33
C LEU A 191 17.07 -4.65 -17.23
N ASP A 192 16.79 -3.48 -17.78
CA ASP A 192 17.60 -2.28 -17.57
C ASP A 192 17.25 -1.68 -16.20
N ILE A 193 18.29 -1.48 -15.38
CA ILE A 193 18.17 -0.91 -14.03
C ILE A 193 19.11 0.28 -13.87
N TYR A 194 18.80 1.16 -12.93
CA TYR A 194 19.63 2.31 -12.58
C TYR A 194 19.38 2.71 -11.11
N TYR A 195 20.21 3.58 -10.57
CA TYR A 195 20.04 4.21 -9.25
C TYR A 195 20.51 5.67 -9.33
N ALA A 196 20.10 6.51 -8.38
CA ALA A 196 20.37 7.95 -8.41
C ALA A 196 21.54 8.36 -7.50
N GLU A 197 21.91 7.48 -6.58
CA GLU A 197 22.91 7.70 -5.55
C GLU A 197 24.32 7.72 -6.13
N GLU A 198 25.11 8.73 -5.76
CA GLU A 198 26.53 8.78 -6.07
C GLU A 198 27.32 8.05 -4.98
N ILE A 199 27.84 6.86 -5.31
CA ILE A 199 28.64 6.03 -4.40
C ILE A 199 29.94 5.64 -5.09
N ASP A 200 31.07 5.75 -4.37
CA ASP A 200 32.37 5.40 -4.93
C ASP A 200 32.55 3.87 -5.00
N SER A 201 33.09 3.38 -6.12
CA SER A 201 33.39 1.96 -6.24
C SER A 201 34.41 1.51 -5.18
N GLY A 202 34.10 0.40 -4.51
CA GLY A 202 34.92 -0.14 -3.43
C GLY A 202 34.47 0.29 -2.03
N GLU A 203 33.43 1.11 -1.90
CA GLU A 203 32.83 1.42 -0.60
C GLU A 203 32.31 0.16 0.09
N ASP A 204 32.55 0.09 1.39
CA ASP A 204 32.24 -1.06 2.23
C ASP A 204 30.89 -0.93 2.94
N GLU A 205 30.46 0.30 3.21
CA GLU A 205 29.20 0.67 3.87
C GLU A 205 28.35 1.44 2.87
N TRP A 206 27.43 0.75 2.22
CA TRP A 206 26.60 1.32 1.15
C TRP A 206 25.20 0.70 1.11
N SER A 207 24.26 1.49 0.57
CA SER A 207 22.89 1.11 0.19
C SER A 207 22.46 1.92 -1.02
N VAL A 208 21.81 1.29 -1.99
CA VAL A 208 21.22 1.96 -3.17
C VAL A 208 19.79 1.50 -3.38
N ASP A 209 18.91 2.46 -3.70
CA ASP A 209 17.58 2.19 -4.20
C ASP A 209 17.64 2.07 -5.72
N VAL A 210 17.31 0.87 -6.21
CA VAL A 210 17.41 0.48 -7.61
C VAL A 210 16.04 0.60 -8.27
N TYR A 211 16.04 1.25 -9.42
CA TYR A 211 14.86 1.54 -10.24
C TYR A 211 14.83 0.64 -11.47
N GLN A 212 13.62 0.20 -11.82
CA GLN A 212 13.31 -0.50 -13.06
C GLN A 212 11.97 0.04 -13.56
N ASP A 213 11.98 0.68 -14.72
CA ASP A 213 10.88 1.53 -15.16
C ASP A 213 9.55 0.78 -15.31
N GLU A 214 9.56 -0.36 -15.99
CA GLU A 214 8.35 -1.17 -16.22
C GLU A 214 7.71 -1.69 -14.93
N VAL A 215 8.52 -2.20 -14.01
CA VAL A 215 8.06 -2.71 -12.71
C VAL A 215 7.54 -1.56 -11.86
N ASN A 216 8.29 -0.46 -11.77
CA ASN A 216 7.89 0.71 -11.01
C ASN A 216 6.59 1.31 -11.52
N GLU A 217 6.42 1.46 -12.83
CA GLU A 217 5.21 2.02 -13.42
C GLU A 217 3.98 1.13 -13.22
N ARG A 218 4.11 -0.16 -13.52
CA ARG A 218 2.99 -1.13 -13.42
C ARG A 218 2.60 -1.41 -11.97
N CYS A 219 3.55 -1.29 -11.04
CA CYS A 219 3.30 -1.51 -9.60
C CYS A 219 3.03 -0.21 -8.82
N HIS A 220 3.25 0.96 -9.42
CA HIS A 220 3.23 2.28 -8.77
C HIS A 220 4.20 2.39 -7.60
N LEU A 221 5.44 1.93 -7.81
CA LEU A 221 6.51 1.98 -6.81
C LEU A 221 7.37 3.23 -7.00
N ASN A 222 8.00 3.65 -5.91
CA ASN A 222 9.02 4.70 -5.96
C ASN A 222 10.35 4.14 -6.48
N TRP A 223 10.75 2.95 -6.03
CA TRP A 223 11.88 2.16 -6.51
C TRP A 223 11.53 0.67 -6.45
N THR A 224 12.30 -0.17 -7.13
CA THR A 224 11.99 -1.60 -7.30
C THR A 224 12.66 -2.48 -6.26
N TRP A 225 13.97 -2.30 -6.06
CA TRP A 225 14.77 -3.07 -5.10
C TRP A 225 15.63 -2.12 -4.29
N THR A 226 15.99 -2.52 -3.08
CA THR A 226 17.08 -1.87 -2.34
C THR A 226 18.22 -2.87 -2.23
N VAL A 227 19.43 -2.49 -2.62
CA VAL A 227 20.61 -3.36 -2.48
C VAL A 227 21.56 -2.70 -1.50
N MET A 228 21.95 -3.42 -0.44
CA MET A 228 22.82 -2.88 0.60
C MET A 228 23.87 -3.88 1.07
N SER A 229 24.98 -3.34 1.54
CA SER A 229 26.03 -4.12 2.19
C SER A 229 25.60 -4.62 3.58
N ARG A 230 26.11 -5.78 4.00
CA ARG A 230 25.92 -6.27 5.38
C ARG A 230 26.52 -5.32 6.43
N LYS A 231 27.55 -4.54 6.07
CA LYS A 231 28.12 -3.52 6.95
C LYS A 231 27.13 -2.36 7.16
N GLN A 232 26.48 -1.90 6.10
CA GLN A 232 25.40 -0.90 6.20
C GLN A 232 24.24 -1.40 7.07
N LEU A 233 23.79 -2.65 6.86
CA LEU A 233 22.77 -3.28 7.71
C LEU A 233 23.14 -3.24 9.21
N ALA A 234 24.40 -3.51 9.54
CA ALA A 234 24.89 -3.47 10.91
C ALA A 234 24.94 -2.04 11.49
N VAL A 235 25.19 -1.03 10.64
CA VAL A 235 25.12 0.40 11.02
C VAL A 235 23.69 0.79 11.34
N ASP A 236 22.73 0.36 10.53
CA ASP A 236 21.30 0.64 10.70
C ASP A 236 20.69 -0.12 11.90
N ARG A 237 21.42 -1.12 12.43
CA ARG A 237 21.02 -1.99 13.55
C ARG A 237 19.74 -2.77 13.26
N GLU A 238 19.59 -3.19 12.02
CA GLU A 238 18.47 -3.99 11.56
C GLU A 238 18.89 -5.46 11.36
N GLU A 239 17.94 -6.38 11.44
CA GLU A 239 18.16 -7.78 11.10
C GLU A 239 17.68 -8.08 9.68
N GLU A 240 18.43 -8.91 8.94
CA GLU A 240 18.07 -9.28 7.56
C GLU A 240 16.67 -9.94 7.47
N SER A 241 16.22 -10.61 8.53
CA SER A 241 14.88 -11.22 8.62
C SER A 241 13.73 -10.21 8.75
N ASP A 242 14.02 -8.99 9.20
CA ASP A 242 13.04 -7.92 9.38
C ASP A 242 12.83 -7.09 8.11
N LEU A 243 13.70 -7.28 7.12
CA LEU A 243 13.67 -6.55 5.86
C LEU A 243 12.61 -7.09 4.90
N PRO A 244 11.98 -6.21 4.10
CA PRO A 244 11.11 -6.63 3.01
C PRO A 244 11.83 -7.52 1.98
N GLU A 245 11.07 -8.37 1.29
CA GLU A 245 11.65 -9.35 0.35
C GLU A 245 12.44 -8.75 -0.81
N TRP A 246 12.18 -7.50 -1.19
CA TRP A 246 12.88 -6.79 -2.27
C TRP A 246 14.11 -6.01 -1.79
N VAL A 247 14.45 -6.10 -0.50
CA VAL A 247 15.74 -5.63 0.02
C VAL A 247 16.74 -6.78 -0.04
N ILE A 248 17.89 -6.53 -0.67
CA ILE A 248 18.90 -7.53 -0.98
C ILE A 248 20.20 -7.18 -0.25
N VAL A 249 20.61 -8.02 0.69
CA VAL A 249 21.83 -7.83 1.47
C VAL A 249 22.98 -8.60 0.83
N VAL A 250 24.12 -7.93 0.63
CA VAL A 250 25.35 -8.49 0.04
C VAL A 250 26.57 -8.28 0.93
N GLU A 251 27.60 -9.11 0.76
CA GLU A 251 28.87 -8.99 1.51
C GLU A 251 29.90 -8.13 0.77
N GLU A 252 29.74 -8.04 -0.54
CA GLU A 252 30.72 -7.46 -1.44
C GLU A 252 30.73 -5.91 -1.34
N PRO A 253 31.91 -5.26 -1.52
CA PRO A 253 31.99 -3.82 -1.61
C PRO A 253 31.30 -3.31 -2.87
N PHE A 254 30.96 -2.02 -2.88
CA PHE A 254 30.12 -1.41 -3.90
C PHE A 254 30.75 -1.51 -5.30
N SER A 255 29.93 -1.97 -6.25
CA SER A 255 30.14 -1.82 -7.67
C SER A 255 28.84 -2.14 -8.42
N ASP A 256 28.64 -1.56 -9.60
CA ASP A 256 27.48 -1.81 -10.46
C ASP A 256 27.30 -3.31 -10.75
N ALA A 257 28.42 -4.02 -10.92
CA ALA A 257 28.43 -5.47 -11.17
C ALA A 257 27.91 -6.27 -9.96
N VAL A 258 28.17 -5.81 -8.74
CA VAL A 258 27.62 -6.42 -7.52
C VAL A 258 26.11 -6.20 -7.45
N VAL A 259 25.64 -4.98 -7.73
CA VAL A 259 24.21 -4.64 -7.74
C VAL A 259 23.46 -5.49 -8.77
N CYS A 260 23.93 -5.54 -10.02
CA CYS A 260 23.32 -6.36 -11.08
C CYS A 260 23.23 -7.83 -10.67
N LYS A 261 24.35 -8.39 -10.19
CA LYS A 261 24.43 -9.80 -9.81
C LYS A 261 23.55 -10.14 -8.60
N ALA A 262 23.38 -9.19 -7.67
CA ALA A 262 22.50 -9.35 -6.53
C ALA A 262 21.04 -9.50 -6.98
N ILE A 263 20.60 -8.64 -7.89
CA ILE A 263 19.24 -8.67 -8.45
C ILE A 263 19.05 -9.90 -9.36
N GLU A 264 20.02 -10.26 -10.21
CA GLU A 264 19.96 -11.50 -11.00
C GLU A 264 19.80 -12.74 -10.11
N ARG A 265 20.57 -12.83 -9.01
CA ARG A 265 20.42 -13.93 -8.04
C ARG A 265 19.04 -13.93 -7.40
N TRP A 266 18.51 -12.75 -7.07
CA TRP A 266 17.17 -12.60 -6.48
C TRP A 266 16.06 -13.06 -7.43
N LEU A 267 16.18 -12.71 -8.72
CA LEU A 267 15.29 -13.13 -9.81
C LEU A 267 15.37 -14.63 -10.05
N LEU A 268 16.59 -15.17 -10.21
CA LEU A 268 16.84 -16.59 -10.43
C LEU A 268 16.32 -17.45 -9.28
N GLY A 269 16.50 -16.99 -8.03
CA GLY A 269 15.96 -17.66 -6.84
C GLY A 269 14.43 -17.79 -6.83
N ARG A 270 13.74 -17.04 -7.69
CA ARG A 270 12.28 -17.06 -7.87
C ARG A 270 11.86 -17.65 -9.22
N GLY A 271 12.80 -18.22 -9.97
CA GLY A 271 12.52 -18.89 -11.25
C GLY A 271 12.47 -17.95 -12.45
N TYR A 272 12.95 -16.72 -12.33
CA TYR A 272 13.11 -15.79 -13.45
C TYR A 272 14.52 -15.88 -14.02
N ASP A 273 14.63 -16.37 -15.25
CA ASP A 273 15.88 -16.39 -16.02
C ASP A 273 15.93 -15.12 -16.90
N ILE A 274 16.09 -13.96 -16.23
CA ILE A 274 16.13 -12.64 -16.86
C ILE A 274 17.46 -12.00 -16.45
N GLY A 275 18.25 -11.56 -17.43
CA GLY A 275 19.50 -10.85 -17.19
C GLY A 275 19.25 -9.44 -16.66
N VAL A 276 20.26 -8.83 -16.04
CA VAL A 276 20.17 -7.46 -15.53
C VAL A 276 21.32 -6.63 -16.08
N ARG A 277 21.01 -5.41 -16.54
CA ARG A 277 21.99 -4.48 -17.08
C ARG A 277 21.85 -3.12 -16.39
N MET A 278 22.96 -2.63 -15.86
CA MET A 278 23.05 -1.26 -15.36
C MET A 278 23.04 -0.28 -16.55
N VAL A 279 22.19 0.73 -16.50
CA VAL A 279 22.20 1.87 -17.43
C VAL A 279 22.53 3.15 -16.67
N PRO A 280 23.26 4.10 -17.30
CA PRO A 280 23.51 5.41 -16.69
C PRO A 280 22.20 6.12 -16.35
N PHE A 281 22.19 6.87 -15.24
CA PHE A 281 21.01 7.60 -14.79
C PHE A 281 20.49 8.58 -15.86
N GLU A 282 21.38 9.20 -16.63
CA GLU A 282 21.05 10.15 -17.70
C GLU A 282 20.43 9.49 -18.93
N GLU A 283 20.64 8.17 -19.11
CA GLU A 283 20.06 7.37 -20.19
C GLU A 283 18.77 6.67 -19.76
N ALA A 284 18.43 6.70 -18.47
CA ALA A 284 17.22 6.12 -17.94
C ALA A 284 15.97 6.89 -18.38
N GLY A 285 14.88 6.18 -18.65
CA GLY A 285 13.58 6.80 -18.96
C GLY A 285 12.98 7.53 -17.76
N GLY A 286 13.32 7.06 -16.56
CA GLY A 286 12.84 7.59 -15.30
C GLY A 286 11.46 7.04 -14.96
N SER A 287 11.28 6.58 -13.73
CA SER A 287 10.00 6.08 -13.22
C SER A 287 9.64 6.67 -11.85
N GLY A 288 8.36 6.54 -11.48
CA GLY A 288 7.88 6.92 -10.15
C GLY A 288 8.14 8.39 -9.79
N LEU A 289 8.85 8.60 -8.69
CA LEU A 289 9.24 9.92 -8.19
C LEU A 289 10.33 10.56 -9.07
N ILE A 290 11.27 9.76 -9.59
CA ILE A 290 12.37 10.24 -10.43
C ILE A 290 11.83 10.88 -11.70
N ARG A 291 10.86 10.24 -12.37
CA ARG A 291 10.22 10.85 -13.56
C ARG A 291 9.59 12.20 -13.24
N LYS A 292 8.88 12.30 -12.11
CA LYS A 292 8.27 13.58 -11.68
C LYS A 292 9.34 14.64 -11.44
N LEU A 293 10.46 14.28 -10.80
CA LEU A 293 11.58 15.20 -10.56
C LEU A 293 12.28 15.61 -11.86
N MET A 294 12.40 14.72 -12.84
CA MET A 294 12.96 15.02 -14.17
C MET A 294 12.02 15.89 -15.03
N GLU A 295 10.70 15.71 -14.88
CA GLU A 295 9.68 16.52 -15.55
C GLU A 295 9.45 17.89 -14.88
N MET A 296 9.88 18.04 -13.63
CA MET A 296 9.85 19.32 -12.93
C MET A 296 10.94 20.23 -13.51
N ASP A 297 10.51 21.41 -13.99
CA ASP A 297 11.42 22.46 -14.42
C ASP A 297 12.04 23.10 -13.17
N ILE A 298 13.16 22.52 -12.70
CA ILE A 298 13.88 22.89 -11.48
C ILE A 298 14.20 24.39 -11.48
N GLU A 299 14.46 24.99 -12.65
CA GLU A 299 14.71 26.42 -12.78
C GLU A 299 13.48 27.27 -12.39
N SER A 300 12.27 26.83 -12.74
CA SER A 300 11.04 27.56 -12.42
C SER A 300 10.64 27.48 -10.93
N GLU A 301 10.97 26.38 -10.26
CA GLU A 301 10.75 26.20 -8.82
C GLU A 301 11.83 26.93 -8.00
N MET A 302 13.08 26.95 -8.47
CA MET A 302 14.14 27.75 -7.84
C MET A 302 13.87 29.26 -7.93
N GLU A 303 13.23 29.74 -8.99
CA GLU A 303 12.79 31.14 -9.10
C GLU A 303 11.59 31.48 -8.19
N GLN A 304 10.82 30.47 -7.74
CA GLN A 304 9.69 30.62 -6.81
C GLN A 304 10.00 30.24 -5.36
N GLY A 305 11.18 29.67 -5.11
CA GLY A 305 11.63 29.29 -3.77
C GLY A 305 11.80 30.53 -2.89
N VAL A 306 10.92 30.67 -1.89
CA VAL A 306 11.10 31.63 -0.80
C VAL A 306 12.32 31.18 0.02
N SER A 307 13.28 32.07 0.24
CA SER A 307 14.48 31.71 1.00
C SER A 307 14.10 31.28 2.43
N ILE A 308 14.88 30.38 3.02
CA ILE A 308 14.65 29.95 4.42
C ILE A 308 14.65 31.18 5.35
N GLU A 309 15.51 32.17 5.07
CA GLU A 309 15.55 33.43 5.82
C GLU A 309 14.25 34.24 5.71
N ASP A 310 13.65 34.31 4.52
CA ASP A 310 12.36 34.99 4.31
C ASP A 310 11.22 34.23 4.98
N MET A 311 11.26 32.89 4.94
CA MET A 311 10.25 32.03 5.57
C MET A 311 10.32 32.08 7.10
N GLU A 312 11.53 32.09 7.68
CA GLU A 312 11.76 32.30 9.12
C GLU A 312 11.24 33.68 9.56
N LYS A 313 11.53 34.72 8.77
CA LYS A 313 11.02 36.07 9.04
C LYS A 313 9.50 36.16 8.98
N GLU A 314 8.86 35.54 7.98
CA GLU A 314 7.39 35.50 7.91
C GLU A 314 6.77 34.73 9.09
N LEU A 315 7.42 33.65 9.53
CA LEU A 315 7.00 32.88 10.69
C LEU A 315 7.09 33.71 11.99
N GLU A 316 8.21 34.42 12.19
CA GLU A 316 8.40 35.34 13.33
C GLU A 316 7.36 36.47 13.33
N GLU A 317 7.08 37.08 12.18
CA GLU A 317 6.06 38.13 12.04
C GLU A 317 4.63 37.59 12.27
N ALA A 318 4.35 36.35 11.84
CA ALA A 318 3.07 35.70 12.09
C ALA A 318 2.88 35.33 13.57
N GLU A 319 3.94 34.84 14.23
CA GLU A 319 3.92 34.54 15.66
C GLU A 319 3.77 35.81 16.50
N GLY A 320 4.50 36.89 16.17
CA GLY A 320 4.35 38.19 16.81
C GLY A 320 2.92 38.74 16.72
N ARG A 321 2.28 38.64 15.54
CA ARG A 321 0.87 38.99 15.36
C ARG A 321 -0.07 38.13 16.22
N ARG A 322 0.12 36.81 16.22
CA ARG A 322 -0.68 35.88 17.03
C ARG A 322 -0.59 36.19 18.52
N LEU A 323 0.61 36.50 19.02
CA LEU A 323 0.84 36.86 20.43
C LEU A 323 0.25 38.23 20.76
N SER A 324 0.34 39.21 19.85
CA SER A 324 -0.32 40.51 20.00
C SER A 324 -1.84 40.35 20.13
N ASP A 325 -2.46 39.59 19.22
CA ASP A 325 -3.91 39.29 19.24
C ASP A 325 -4.35 38.56 20.52
N PHE A 326 -3.48 37.71 21.08
CA PHE A 326 -3.72 37.06 22.36
C PHE A 326 -3.73 38.09 23.51
N ILE A 327 -2.71 38.96 23.57
CA ILE A 327 -2.62 40.03 24.58
C ILE A 327 -3.83 40.98 24.47
N GLU A 328 -4.31 41.29 23.26
CA GLU A 328 -5.50 42.13 23.05
C GLU A 328 -6.79 41.52 23.59
N ARG A 329 -6.97 40.21 23.44
CA ARG A 329 -8.18 39.50 23.89
C ARG A 329 -8.27 39.39 25.40
N VAL A 330 -7.17 39.50 26.13
CA VAL A 330 -7.18 39.42 27.60
C VAL A 330 -7.54 40.77 28.22
N ALA A 331 -8.72 40.84 28.83
CA ALA A 331 -9.33 42.09 29.31
C ALA A 331 -8.62 42.76 30.51
N ASP A 332 -7.87 42.03 31.33
CA ASP A 332 -7.12 42.58 32.49
C ASP A 332 -5.70 43.00 32.08
N LYS A 333 -5.60 43.94 31.12
CA LYS A 333 -4.33 44.60 30.77
C LYS A 333 -3.93 45.56 31.88
N ARG A 334 -3.27 45.07 32.92
CA ARG A 334 -2.62 45.97 33.89
C ARG A 334 -1.50 46.70 33.17
N LYS A 335 -1.42 48.02 33.31
CA LYS A 335 -0.24 48.78 32.88
C LYS A 335 0.90 48.41 33.82
N VAL A 336 1.85 47.57 33.39
CA VAL A 336 2.87 47.05 34.31
C VAL A 336 4.23 47.72 34.12
N PHE A 337 4.55 48.33 32.97
CA PHE A 337 5.81 49.06 32.81
C PHE A 337 5.64 50.43 32.15
N TYR A 338 6.48 51.39 32.55
CA TYR A 338 6.60 52.70 31.91
C TYR A 338 8.08 53.05 31.76
N TYR A 339 8.50 53.36 30.54
CA TYR A 339 9.87 53.75 30.25
C TYR A 339 9.90 54.74 29.09
N GLU A 340 10.51 55.90 29.34
CA GLU A 340 10.75 56.97 28.36
C GLU A 340 9.55 57.34 27.47
N GLY A 341 8.35 57.43 28.05
CA GLY A 341 7.12 57.82 27.35
C GLY A 341 6.29 56.66 26.79
N PHE A 342 6.80 55.43 26.86
CA PHE A 342 6.12 54.22 26.37
C PHE A 342 5.52 53.43 27.53
N TYR A 343 4.38 52.78 27.27
CA TYR A 343 3.71 51.91 28.23
C TYR A 343 3.83 50.45 27.79
N GLY A 344 4.11 49.56 28.73
CA GLY A 344 4.11 48.12 28.52
C GLY A 344 2.90 47.47 29.20
N SER A 345 2.08 46.73 28.43
CA SER A 345 1.08 45.82 28.98
C SER A 345 1.73 44.48 29.33
N LEU A 346 1.15 43.75 30.28
CA LEU A 346 1.65 42.43 30.67
C LEU A 346 0.48 41.51 31.01
N VAL A 347 0.51 40.31 30.46
CA VAL A 347 -0.52 39.28 30.57
C VAL A 347 0.17 37.94 30.88
N PRO A 348 -0.34 37.16 31.85
CA PRO A 348 0.15 35.80 32.06
C PRO A 348 -0.40 34.86 30.98
N ASP A 349 0.48 34.09 30.35
CA ASP A 349 0.12 32.91 29.56
C ASP A 349 0.32 31.66 30.41
N VAL A 350 -0.81 31.09 30.85
CA VAL A 350 -0.84 29.95 31.77
C VAL A 350 -0.45 28.65 31.07
N GLU A 351 -0.64 28.56 29.75
CA GLU A 351 -0.33 27.34 29.00
C GLU A 351 1.18 27.18 28.77
N SER A 352 1.88 28.29 28.54
CA SER A 352 3.33 28.28 28.30
C SER A 352 4.18 28.55 29.54
N ASP A 353 3.56 28.84 30.69
CA ASP A 353 4.21 29.26 31.94
C ASP A 353 5.12 30.50 31.75
N ARG A 354 4.61 31.49 30.98
CA ARG A 354 5.33 32.72 30.64
C ARG A 354 4.49 33.96 30.89
N LEU A 355 5.15 35.10 31.00
CA LEU A 355 4.52 36.41 30.95
C LEU A 355 4.79 37.03 29.58
N LEU A 356 3.73 37.48 28.93
CA LEU A 356 3.77 38.12 27.62
C LEU A 356 3.37 39.58 27.78
N GLY A 357 4.09 40.48 27.15
CA GLY A 357 3.80 41.89 27.18
C GLY A 357 3.96 42.56 25.83
N ARG A 358 3.32 43.72 25.68
CA ARG A 358 3.34 44.48 24.42
C ARG A 358 3.59 45.96 24.71
N ILE A 359 4.32 46.63 23.81
CA ILE A 359 4.45 48.09 23.85
C ILE A 359 3.13 48.70 23.34
N GLU A 360 2.47 49.48 24.18
CA GLU A 360 1.20 50.12 23.86
C GLU A 360 1.43 51.53 23.30
N GLY A 361 0.56 51.94 22.37
CA GLY A 361 0.56 53.30 21.80
C GLY A 361 1.51 53.51 20.61
N ILE A 362 2.04 52.44 20.02
CA ILE A 362 2.78 52.46 18.76
C ILE A 362 2.04 51.67 17.68
N ALA A 363 2.35 51.93 16.41
CA ALA A 363 1.72 51.26 15.27
C ALA A 363 2.28 49.85 15.00
N GLN A 364 3.40 49.48 15.61
CA GLN A 364 4.06 48.19 15.46
C GLN A 364 3.72 47.25 16.62
N ASP A 365 3.44 45.98 16.31
CA ASP A 365 3.15 44.94 17.30
C ASP A 365 4.42 44.39 17.95
N ILE A 366 5.07 45.19 18.79
CA ILE A 366 6.29 44.78 19.50
C ILE A 366 5.91 44.06 20.79
N VAL A 367 6.09 42.73 20.77
CA VAL A 367 5.85 41.83 21.89
C VAL A 367 7.16 41.50 22.60
N TYR A 368 7.14 41.41 23.92
CA TYR A 368 8.25 40.96 24.76
C TYR A 368 7.77 39.88 25.73
N GLU A 369 8.63 38.92 26.05
CA GLU A 369 8.29 37.81 26.94
C GLU A 369 9.33 37.57 28.04
N GLY A 370 8.91 36.89 29.10
CA GLY A 370 9.81 36.46 30.16
C GLY A 370 9.13 35.60 31.21
N LYS A 371 9.94 34.80 31.92
CA LYS A 371 9.45 33.93 33.01
C LYS A 371 9.13 34.69 34.30
N THR A 372 9.60 35.93 34.44
CA THR A 372 9.36 36.77 35.62
C THR A 372 9.12 38.21 35.21
N VAL A 373 8.42 38.97 36.06
CA VAL A 373 8.14 40.40 35.86
C VAL A 373 9.43 41.20 35.63
N ARG A 374 10.50 40.91 36.39
CA ARG A 374 11.80 41.60 36.25
C ARG A 374 12.46 41.35 34.90
N VAL A 375 12.34 40.14 34.36
CA VAL A 375 12.85 39.80 33.02
C VAL A 375 12.04 40.52 31.96
N CYS A 376 10.71 40.56 32.09
CA CYS A 376 9.84 41.29 31.17
C CYS A 376 10.11 42.80 31.18
N GLU A 377 10.39 43.39 32.34
CA GLU A 377 10.75 44.81 32.43
C GLU A 377 12.04 45.13 31.66
N GLN A 378 13.04 44.26 31.77
CA GLN A 378 14.29 44.42 31.04
C GLN A 378 14.06 44.28 29.53
N ARG A 379 13.35 43.23 29.11
CA ARG A 379 13.00 43.01 27.70
C ARG A 379 12.18 44.15 27.10
N PHE A 380 11.25 44.71 27.87
CA PHE A 380 10.49 45.90 27.49
C PHE A 380 11.39 47.11 27.24
N ARG A 381 12.39 47.36 28.10
CA ARG A 381 13.34 48.47 27.90
C ARG A 381 14.25 48.26 26.69
N GLU A 382 14.70 47.03 26.48
CA GLU A 382 15.47 46.64 25.29
C GLU A 382 14.66 46.90 24.02
N ALA A 383 13.40 46.42 23.98
CA ALA A 383 12.49 46.62 22.85
C ALA A 383 12.18 48.10 22.58
N VAL A 384 11.93 48.91 23.63
CA VAL A 384 11.74 50.37 23.48
C VAL A 384 13.01 51.05 22.95
N PHE A 385 14.18 50.62 23.39
CA PHE A 385 15.45 51.18 22.94
C PHE A 385 15.75 50.82 21.48
N GLU A 386 15.46 49.60 21.06
CA GLU A 386 15.58 49.17 19.66
C GLU A 386 14.58 49.89 18.76
N TYR A 387 13.32 50.03 19.19
CA TYR A 387 12.30 50.80 18.47
C TYR A 387 12.69 52.27 18.26
N LYS A 388 13.46 52.87 19.17
CA LYS A 388 13.96 54.24 19.01
C LYS A 388 15.18 54.36 18.10
N LYS A 389 15.88 53.25 17.85
CA LYS A 389 17.09 53.20 17.03
C LYS A 389 16.79 52.91 15.56
N GLY A 390 15.74 52.15 15.29
CA GLY A 390 15.12 52.05 13.96
C GLY A 390 14.33 53.30 13.63
#